data_AF-A0A9D8IYB4-F1
#
_entry.id   AF-A0A9D8IYB4-F1
#
_cell.length_a   1.000
_cell.length_b   1.000
_cell.length_c   1.000
_cell.angle_alpha   90.00
_cell.angle_beta   90.00
_cell.angle_gamma   90.00
#
_symmetry.space_group_name_H-M   'P 1'
#
loop_
_entity.id
_entity.type
_entity.pdbx_description
1 polymer ?
#
loop_
_entity_poly.entity_id
_entity_poly.type
_entity_poly.pdbx_seq_one_letter_code
_entity_poly.pdbx_strand_id
1 'polypeptide(L)'
;MRLRILLIYLTLGTLNSLAQEPSTNEWRISPSLKYDAFYFINAISKQDFYNRMYPRDALLWRGRLGEQTINSINTIIDSIGSVGFKASYLFTHIPVFSLDDLIHALRDTAILRDRIQSASLLSKDFRYEASINDLNRILPHSARLITIFSKMRDERWEDDWKAITHRLNADIARKRRELTKHSPASLRTEALRFLGIDARQKDSSSTVYYVYYAFPNAFKLPYNMMATWSIEEPQYFFSAYLHEMLHLFSIYAPEFIELHNHLLKHSPAFSQQRNILVKQLYASDDEFYVLAAEAFLSIKVGIRTHQQAVDYLKSANGGTVVYSLLIYDHLQKSFDYRRHSFGSFLKDVFFKNVTATEVEAFIADTK
;
A
#
# COMPACT_ATOMS: atom_id res chain seq x y z
N MET A 1 -28.40 39.48 4.68
CA MET A 1 -27.32 40.38 4.22
C MET A 1 -26.41 40.64 5.41
N ARG A 2 -25.39 39.80 5.61
CA ARG A 2 -24.03 39.88 5.07
C ARG A 2 -23.11 40.76 5.93
N LEU A 3 -22.10 40.08 6.46
CA LEU A 3 -20.71 40.50 6.60
C LEU A 3 -20.43 41.80 7.36
N ARG A 4 -19.79 41.66 8.52
CA ARG A 4 -18.38 42.03 8.73
C ARG A 4 -18.04 41.83 10.21
N ILE A 5 -17.02 41.03 10.48
CA ILE A 5 -15.97 41.16 11.50
C ILE A 5 -15.36 39.76 11.63
N LEU A 6 -14.35 39.49 10.80
CA LEU A 6 -13.23 38.61 11.13
C LEU A 6 -12.08 38.92 10.16
N LEU A 7 -11.51 40.10 10.33
CA LEU A 7 -10.13 40.37 9.96
C LEU A 7 -9.35 40.41 11.27
N ILE A 8 -8.06 40.03 11.21
CA ILE A 8 -7.10 39.85 12.32
C ILE A 8 -7.00 38.38 12.77
N TYR A 9 -6.36 37.55 11.94
CA TYR A 9 -5.38 36.51 12.33
C TYR A 9 -4.62 35.99 11.10
N LEU A 10 -4.26 36.90 10.19
CA LEU A 10 -3.43 36.62 9.01
C LEU A 10 -2.38 37.72 8.92
N THR A 11 -1.33 37.62 9.72
CA THR A 11 -0.01 38.23 9.50
C THR A 11 0.84 37.92 10.73
N LEU A 12 1.69 36.91 10.63
CA LEU A 12 3.03 36.81 11.22
C LEU A 12 3.51 35.37 11.01
N GLY A 13 4.13 35.13 9.86
CA GLY A 13 4.64 33.82 9.48
C GLY A 13 4.91 33.64 7.98
N THR A 14 5.06 34.72 7.21
CA THR A 14 5.58 34.67 5.83
C THR A 14 6.91 35.38 5.80
N LEU A 15 7.98 34.61 5.58
CA LEU A 15 9.17 34.96 4.80
C LEU A 15 10.18 33.80 4.90
N ASN A 16 9.90 32.71 4.17
CA ASN A 16 10.88 32.06 3.29
C ASN A 16 10.21 30.97 2.45
N SER A 17 10.43 31.07 1.14
CA SER A 17 9.83 30.31 0.05
C SER A 17 8.33 30.56 -0.19
N LEU A 18 8.05 31.38 -1.21
CA LEU A 18 6.97 31.05 -2.13
C LEU A 18 7.28 29.65 -2.67
N ALA A 19 6.84 28.61 -1.97
CA ALA A 19 6.80 27.27 -2.52
C ALA A 19 5.86 27.37 -3.73
N GLN A 20 6.43 27.45 -4.94
CA GLN A 20 5.71 27.13 -6.15
C GLN A 20 4.90 25.87 -5.85
N GLU A 21 3.58 25.92 -6.04
CA GLU A 21 2.80 24.70 -6.02
C GLU A 21 3.51 23.70 -6.95
N PRO A 22 3.93 22.54 -6.44
CA PRO A 22 4.69 21.59 -7.24
C PRO A 22 3.88 21.30 -8.49
N SER A 23 4.53 21.37 -9.65
CA SER A 23 3.89 21.05 -10.91
C SER A 23 3.22 19.68 -10.80
N THR A 24 2.11 19.49 -11.49
CA THR A 24 1.33 18.25 -11.46
C THR A 24 2.08 17.00 -11.97
N ASN A 25 3.36 17.15 -12.34
CA ASN A 25 4.25 16.11 -12.83
C ASN A 25 5.36 15.74 -11.83
N GLU A 26 5.32 16.23 -10.59
CA GLU A 26 6.35 15.95 -9.59
C GLU A 26 5.90 14.98 -8.50
N TRP A 27 6.83 14.14 -8.06
CA TRP A 27 6.65 13.27 -6.90
C TRP A 27 6.66 14.07 -5.60
N ARG A 28 5.56 14.04 -4.85
CA ARG A 28 5.50 14.61 -3.50
C ARG A 28 5.86 13.52 -2.49
N ILE A 29 7.14 13.42 -2.16
CA ILE A 29 7.65 12.40 -1.23
C ILE A 29 7.89 13.02 0.14
N SER A 30 7.29 12.45 1.18
CA SER A 30 7.55 12.87 2.57
C SER A 30 7.44 11.69 3.54
N PRO A 31 8.17 11.70 4.66
CA PRO A 31 7.91 10.75 5.73
C PRO A 31 6.52 10.97 6.36
N SER A 32 5.97 9.96 7.03
CA SER A 32 4.67 10.05 7.72
C SER A 32 4.70 9.43 9.11
N LEU A 33 4.68 10.29 10.13
CA LEU A 33 4.69 9.85 11.53
C LEU A 33 3.53 8.91 11.83
N LYS A 34 2.32 9.25 11.36
CA LYS A 34 1.12 8.45 11.65
C LYS A 34 1.21 7.03 11.10
N TYR A 35 1.73 6.87 9.88
CA TYR A 35 1.86 5.54 9.28
C TYR A 35 2.99 4.74 9.93
N ASP A 36 4.14 5.38 10.18
CA ASP A 36 5.22 4.73 10.91
C ASP A 36 4.81 4.33 12.33
N ALA A 37 4.03 5.14 13.04
CA ALA A 37 3.57 4.80 14.39
C ALA A 37 2.69 3.54 14.41
N PHE A 38 1.77 3.39 13.45
CA PHE A 38 0.97 2.17 13.35
C PHE A 38 1.77 0.96 12.88
N TYR A 39 2.66 1.11 11.91
CA TYR A 39 3.52 0.02 11.45
C TYR A 39 4.60 -0.37 12.46
N PHE A 40 5.02 0.57 13.31
CA PHE A 40 5.94 0.30 14.41
C PHE A 40 5.34 -0.71 15.40
N ILE A 41 4.02 -0.66 15.65
CA ILE A 41 3.32 -1.67 16.46
C ILE A 41 3.52 -3.08 15.88
N ASN A 42 3.43 -3.23 14.56
CA ASN A 42 3.75 -4.50 13.89
C ASN A 42 5.23 -4.87 14.05
N ALA A 43 6.14 -3.93 13.79
CA ALA A 43 7.59 -4.15 13.80
C ALA A 43 8.11 -4.70 15.13
N ILE A 44 7.52 -4.25 16.25
CA ILE A 44 7.94 -4.68 17.60
C ILE A 44 7.08 -5.81 18.18
N SER A 45 6.09 -6.31 17.44
CA SER A 45 5.25 -7.46 17.84
C SER A 45 6.00 -8.78 17.83
N LYS A 46 5.55 -9.77 18.61
CA LYS A 46 6.19 -11.10 18.70
C LYS A 46 5.95 -11.95 17.44
N GLN A 47 5.31 -11.44 16.39
CA GLN A 47 5.14 -12.21 15.15
C GLN A 47 6.46 -12.43 14.43
N ASP A 48 6.71 -13.69 14.04
CA ASP A 48 7.94 -14.13 13.39
C ASP A 48 8.26 -13.35 12.11
N PHE A 49 7.23 -13.02 11.33
CA PHE A 49 7.41 -12.25 10.10
C PHE A 49 8.08 -10.91 10.38
N TYR A 50 7.53 -10.09 11.27
CA TYR A 50 8.07 -8.77 11.60
C TYR A 50 9.38 -8.86 12.40
N ASN A 51 9.53 -9.85 13.27
CA ASN A 51 10.76 -10.12 14.01
C ASN A 51 11.99 -10.31 13.10
N ARG A 52 11.81 -11.00 11.98
CA ARG A 52 12.88 -11.19 11.00
C ARG A 52 13.28 -9.90 10.28
N MET A 53 12.32 -9.00 10.08
CA MET A 53 12.52 -7.75 9.35
C MET A 53 13.12 -6.65 10.23
N TYR A 54 12.75 -6.60 11.51
CA TYR A 54 13.16 -5.54 12.45
C TYR A 54 13.81 -6.08 13.72
N PRO A 55 14.79 -7.00 13.65
CA PRO A 55 15.31 -7.68 14.85
C PRO A 55 15.93 -6.72 15.87
N ARG A 56 16.61 -5.67 15.38
CA ARG A 56 17.25 -4.66 16.24
C ARG A 56 16.23 -3.75 16.91
N ASP A 57 15.31 -3.20 16.13
CA ASP A 57 14.27 -2.30 16.65
C ASP A 57 13.34 -3.05 17.61
N ALA A 58 12.95 -4.28 17.27
CA ALA A 58 12.15 -5.14 18.13
C ALA A 58 12.84 -5.40 19.48
N LEU A 59 14.13 -5.76 19.48
CA LEU A 59 14.88 -6.00 20.71
C LEU A 59 14.95 -4.75 21.59
N LEU A 60 15.34 -3.61 21.00
CA LEU A 60 15.49 -2.33 21.71
C LEU A 60 14.17 -1.86 22.32
N TRP A 61 13.12 -1.80 21.50
CA TRP A 61 11.87 -1.17 21.88
C TRP A 61 11.01 -2.04 22.78
N ARG A 62 11.12 -3.37 22.71
CA ARG A 62 10.52 -4.25 23.73
C ARG A 62 11.09 -3.99 25.11
N GLY A 63 12.40 -3.77 25.19
CA GLY A 63 13.06 -3.40 26.45
C GLY A 63 12.54 -2.09 27.02
N ARG A 64 12.39 -1.06 26.18
CA ARG A 64 11.91 0.28 26.60
C ARG A 64 10.42 0.30 26.98
N LEU A 65 9.57 -0.31 26.16
CA LEU A 65 8.11 -0.25 26.38
C LEU A 65 7.64 -1.20 27.50
N GLY A 66 8.43 -2.22 27.82
CA GLY A 66 8.13 -3.20 28.86
C GLY A 66 7.12 -4.27 28.44
N GLU A 67 7.15 -5.40 29.16
CA GLU A 67 6.42 -6.62 28.77
C GLU A 67 4.90 -6.43 28.69
N GLN A 68 4.31 -5.63 29.59
CA GLN A 68 2.88 -5.36 29.60
C GLN A 68 2.41 -4.65 28.30
N THR A 69 3.18 -3.68 27.82
CA THR A 69 2.88 -2.97 26.56
C THR A 69 3.00 -3.92 25.38
N ILE A 70 4.05 -4.76 25.37
CA ILE A 70 4.27 -5.75 24.31
C ILE A 70 3.17 -6.81 24.28
N ASN A 71 2.71 -7.30 25.44
CA ASN A 71 1.59 -8.24 25.49
C ASN A 71 0.29 -7.59 24.99
N SER A 72 0.09 -6.30 25.24
CA SER A 72 -1.05 -5.55 24.68
C SER A 72 -0.98 -5.40 23.17
N ILE A 73 0.21 -5.15 22.62
CA ILE A 73 0.46 -5.11 21.17
C ILE A 73 0.11 -6.46 20.53
N ASN A 74 0.59 -7.57 21.10
CA ASN A 74 0.30 -8.90 20.55
C ASN A 74 -1.18 -9.24 20.65
N THR A 75 -1.87 -8.87 21.73
CA THR A 75 -3.32 -9.05 21.84
C THR A 75 -4.08 -8.38 20.70
N ILE A 76 -3.68 -7.15 20.32
CA ILE A 76 -4.29 -6.44 19.19
C ILE A 76 -4.00 -7.19 17.89
N ILE A 77 -2.74 -7.54 17.66
CA ILE A 77 -2.29 -8.20 16.43
C ILE A 77 -2.90 -9.60 16.27
N ASP A 78 -3.08 -10.37 17.33
CA ASP A 78 -3.75 -11.67 17.28
C ASP A 78 -5.25 -11.50 16.96
N SER A 79 -5.85 -10.38 17.38
CA SER A 79 -7.25 -10.06 17.12
C SER A 79 -7.49 -9.55 15.70
N ILE A 80 -6.59 -8.72 15.16
CA ILE A 80 -6.84 -8.00 13.89
C ILE A 80 -5.74 -8.20 12.85
N GLY A 81 -4.71 -8.99 13.08
CA GLY A 81 -3.57 -9.07 12.19
C GLY A 81 -2.79 -7.76 12.16
N SER A 82 -2.56 -7.21 10.95
CA SER A 82 -1.72 -6.02 10.79
C SER A 82 -2.42 -4.72 11.22
N VAL A 83 -1.88 -4.04 12.25
CA VAL A 83 -2.37 -2.73 12.69
C VAL A 83 -2.03 -1.65 11.66
N GLY A 84 -0.78 -1.63 11.18
CA GLY A 84 -0.27 -0.71 10.17
C GLY A 84 -1.16 -0.60 8.95
N PHE A 85 -1.44 -1.75 8.32
CA PHE A 85 -2.26 -1.80 7.11
C PHE A 85 -3.68 -1.28 7.36
N LYS A 86 -4.34 -1.80 8.40
CA LYS A 86 -5.73 -1.47 8.73
C LYS A 86 -5.91 -0.02 9.16
N ALA A 87 -4.95 0.54 9.89
CA ALA A 87 -5.06 1.91 10.40
C ALA A 87 -4.66 2.95 9.35
N SER A 88 -3.73 2.62 8.45
CA SER A 88 -3.21 3.60 7.48
C SER A 88 -4.29 4.14 6.54
N TYR A 89 -5.22 3.31 6.10
CA TYR A 89 -6.33 3.79 5.28
C TYR A 89 -7.24 4.74 6.06
N LEU A 90 -7.64 4.36 7.28
CA LEU A 90 -8.53 5.13 8.16
C LEU A 90 -7.97 6.52 8.49
N PHE A 91 -6.68 6.58 8.79
CA PHE A 91 -6.01 7.80 9.22
C PHE A 91 -5.55 8.68 8.05
N THR A 92 -5.81 8.31 6.80
CA THR A 92 -5.51 9.17 5.63
C THR A 92 -6.19 10.53 5.73
N HIS A 93 -7.45 10.56 6.21
CA HIS A 93 -8.28 11.77 6.29
C HIS A 93 -8.09 12.56 7.59
N ILE A 94 -7.10 12.19 8.40
CA ILE A 94 -6.89 12.79 9.71
C ILE A 94 -5.53 13.48 9.71
N PRO A 95 -5.50 14.81 9.98
CA PRO A 95 -4.25 15.53 10.15
C PRO A 95 -3.63 15.07 11.46
N VAL A 96 -2.50 14.38 11.36
CA VAL A 96 -1.75 13.84 12.49
C VAL A 96 -0.28 14.11 12.23
N PHE A 97 0.34 14.86 13.12
CA PHE A 97 1.73 15.28 13.02
C PHE A 97 2.56 14.88 14.24
N SER A 98 1.92 14.33 15.27
CA SER A 98 2.53 13.84 16.51
C SER A 98 1.77 12.63 17.08
N LEU A 99 2.37 11.96 18.06
CA LEU A 99 1.73 10.92 18.87
C LEU A 99 0.57 11.49 19.70
N ASP A 100 0.65 12.74 20.15
CA ASP A 100 -0.45 13.40 20.86
C ASP A 100 -1.67 13.61 19.95
N ASP A 101 -1.45 13.94 18.67
CA ASP A 101 -2.54 14.00 17.67
C ASP A 101 -3.19 12.62 17.45
N LEU A 102 -2.38 11.55 17.38
CA LEU A 102 -2.91 10.17 17.29
C LEU A 102 -3.75 9.81 18.50
N ILE A 103 -3.24 10.09 19.70
CA ILE A 103 -3.94 9.83 20.96
C ILE A 103 -5.25 10.61 21.00
N HIS A 104 -5.24 11.89 20.61
CA HIS A 104 -6.45 12.70 20.55
C HIS A 104 -7.46 12.15 19.54
N ALA A 105 -7.02 11.80 18.32
CA ALA A 105 -7.88 11.23 17.29
C ALA A 105 -8.51 9.90 17.71
N LEU A 106 -7.81 9.07 18.49
CA LEU A 106 -8.33 7.80 19.01
C LEU A 106 -9.31 7.97 20.18
N ARG A 107 -9.26 9.10 20.90
CA ARG A 107 -10.24 9.39 21.97
C ARG A 107 -11.59 9.76 21.39
N ASP A 108 -11.62 10.44 20.25
CA ASP A 108 -12.86 10.85 19.59
C ASP A 108 -13.27 9.89 18.48
N THR A 109 -13.71 8.70 18.89
CA THR A 109 -14.13 7.63 17.96
C THR A 109 -15.35 8.00 17.11
N ALA A 110 -16.18 8.94 17.56
CA ALA A 110 -17.33 9.44 16.81
C ALA A 110 -16.87 10.31 15.63
N ILE A 111 -16.00 11.29 15.87
CA ILE A 111 -15.41 12.11 14.79
C ILE A 111 -14.63 11.23 13.80
N LEU A 112 -13.89 10.23 14.30
CA LEU A 112 -13.18 9.28 13.45
C LEU A 112 -14.14 8.56 12.48
N ARG A 113 -15.25 8.04 13.01
CA ARG A 113 -16.28 7.36 12.22
C ARG A 113 -16.92 8.30 11.19
N ASP A 114 -17.31 9.50 11.60
CA ASP A 114 -17.96 10.48 10.74
C ASP A 114 -17.05 10.92 9.59
N ARG A 115 -15.75 11.13 9.86
CA ARG A 115 -14.77 11.49 8.82
C ARG A 115 -14.57 10.36 7.81
N ILE A 116 -14.52 9.11 8.25
CA ILE A 116 -14.38 7.95 7.37
C ILE A 116 -15.64 7.77 6.52
N GLN A 117 -16.82 7.90 7.13
CA GLN A 117 -18.10 7.86 6.41
C GLN A 117 -18.27 9.02 5.43
N SER A 118 -17.73 10.20 5.75
CA SER A 118 -17.79 11.35 4.84
C SER A 118 -16.81 11.19 3.67
N ALA A 119 -15.59 10.72 3.95
CA ALA A 119 -14.56 10.50 2.93
C ALA A 119 -14.97 9.43 1.91
N SER A 120 -15.77 8.46 2.34
CA SER A 120 -16.22 7.38 1.48
C SER A 120 -17.31 7.72 0.50
N LEU A 121 -18.25 8.58 0.91
CA LEU A 121 -19.24 9.15 0.01
C LEU A 121 -18.56 9.94 -1.11
N LEU A 122 -17.34 10.41 -0.88
CA LEU A 122 -16.51 11.12 -1.85
C LEU A 122 -15.59 10.20 -2.66
N SER A 123 -15.12 9.08 -2.09
CA SER A 123 -14.24 8.12 -2.79
C SER A 123 -15.06 7.07 -3.55
N LYS A 124 -15.02 7.08 -4.88
CA LYS A 124 -15.55 5.98 -5.72
C LYS A 124 -14.67 4.70 -5.65
N ASP A 125 -13.95 4.48 -4.55
CA ASP A 125 -13.04 3.35 -4.38
C ASP A 125 -13.77 2.20 -3.68
N PHE A 126 -13.82 1.04 -4.32
CA PHE A 126 -14.49 -0.17 -3.83
C PHE A 126 -13.86 -0.71 -2.54
N ARG A 127 -12.63 -0.29 -2.18
CA ARG A 127 -12.00 -0.63 -0.90
C ARG A 127 -12.67 0.03 0.30
N TYR A 128 -13.69 0.84 0.11
CA TYR A 128 -14.40 1.47 1.22
C TYR A 128 -15.11 0.48 2.15
N GLU A 129 -15.80 -0.54 1.63
CA GLU A 129 -16.46 -1.54 2.52
C GLU A 129 -15.43 -2.28 3.38
N ALA A 130 -14.27 -2.58 2.81
CA ALA A 130 -13.13 -3.11 3.56
C ALA A 130 -12.65 -2.13 4.65
N SER A 131 -12.68 -0.83 4.35
CA SER A 131 -12.27 0.22 5.30
C SER A 131 -13.22 0.35 6.48
N ILE A 132 -14.54 0.22 6.29
CA ILE A 132 -15.50 0.19 7.40
C ILE A 132 -15.33 -1.06 8.26
N ASN A 133 -15.06 -2.20 7.63
CA ASN A 133 -14.74 -3.43 8.35
C ASN A 133 -13.46 -3.28 9.18
N ASP A 134 -12.42 -2.65 8.63
CA ASP A 134 -11.18 -2.39 9.36
C ASP A 134 -11.35 -1.35 10.46
N LEU A 135 -12.20 -0.34 10.28
CA LEU A 135 -12.60 0.58 11.34
C LEU A 135 -13.25 -0.17 12.51
N ASN A 136 -14.22 -1.03 12.23
CA ASN A 136 -14.92 -1.82 13.25
C ASN A 136 -13.99 -2.80 13.97
N ARG A 137 -12.86 -3.17 13.37
CA ARG A 137 -11.81 -3.99 14.00
C ARG A 137 -10.84 -3.17 14.83
N ILE A 138 -10.50 -1.95 14.43
CA ILE A 138 -9.55 -1.08 15.16
C ILE A 138 -10.20 -0.38 16.35
N LEU A 139 -11.40 0.17 16.19
CA LEU A 139 -12.04 0.98 17.23
C LEU A 139 -12.15 0.29 18.60
N PRO A 140 -12.48 -1.02 18.70
CA PRO A 140 -12.50 -1.72 19.99
C PRO A 140 -11.16 -1.70 20.74
N HIS A 141 -10.05 -1.49 20.03
CA HIS A 141 -8.70 -1.43 20.59
C HIS A 141 -8.20 -0.01 20.89
N SER A 142 -9.03 1.04 20.70
CA SER A 142 -8.61 2.44 20.83
C SER A 142 -7.98 2.75 22.18
N ALA A 143 -8.55 2.27 23.29
CA ALA A 143 -7.99 2.47 24.63
C ALA A 143 -6.58 1.87 24.77
N ARG A 144 -6.35 0.66 24.23
CA ARG A 144 -5.03 0.00 24.24
C ARG A 144 -4.04 0.75 23.35
N LEU A 145 -4.46 1.18 22.16
CA LEU A 145 -3.64 1.98 21.25
C LEU A 145 -3.24 3.32 21.88
N ILE A 146 -4.15 3.99 22.59
CA ILE A 146 -3.86 5.21 23.35
C ILE A 146 -2.77 4.93 24.39
N THR A 147 -2.87 3.85 25.16
CA THR A 147 -1.83 3.49 26.15
C THR A 147 -0.48 3.22 25.48
N ILE A 148 -0.46 2.48 24.37
CA ILE A 148 0.76 2.17 23.62
C ILE A 148 1.41 3.47 23.09
N PHE A 149 0.65 4.35 22.45
CA PHE A 149 1.17 5.61 21.92
C PHE A 149 1.61 6.57 23.03
N SER A 150 0.92 6.58 24.17
CA SER A 150 1.34 7.36 25.33
C SER A 150 2.70 6.86 25.84
N LYS A 151 2.89 5.54 25.93
CA LYS A 151 4.18 4.95 26.34
C LYS A 151 5.28 5.22 25.32
N MET A 152 4.99 5.15 24.02
CA MET A 152 5.95 5.52 22.96
C MET A 152 6.39 6.98 23.07
N ARG A 153 5.46 7.90 23.35
CA ARG A 153 5.75 9.32 23.56
C ARG A 153 6.64 9.52 24.77
N ASP A 154 6.32 8.87 25.89
CA ASP A 154 7.10 8.98 27.13
C ASP A 154 8.52 8.41 26.96
N GLU A 155 8.70 7.38 26.14
CA GLU A 155 10.00 6.82 25.74
C GLU A 155 10.67 7.56 24.57
N ARG A 156 10.15 8.75 24.19
CA ARG A 156 10.71 9.63 23.16
C ARG A 156 10.88 8.98 21.78
N TRP A 157 9.98 8.10 21.39
CA TRP A 157 9.99 7.44 20.07
C TRP A 157 10.05 8.40 18.89
N GLU A 158 9.38 9.55 18.98
CA GLU A 158 9.41 10.56 17.92
C GLU A 158 10.81 11.11 17.63
N ASP A 159 11.69 11.17 18.63
CA ASP A 159 13.05 11.67 18.46
C ASP A 159 13.89 10.67 17.66
N ASP A 160 13.75 9.38 17.96
CA ASP A 160 14.37 8.31 17.18
C ASP A 160 13.80 8.27 15.74
N TRP A 161 12.49 8.44 15.57
CA TRP A 161 11.85 8.53 14.25
C TRP A 161 12.32 9.75 13.45
N LYS A 162 12.48 10.92 14.08
CA LYS A 162 13.05 12.12 13.44
C LYS A 162 14.48 11.87 12.97
N ALA A 163 15.29 11.15 13.75
CA ALA A 163 16.66 10.80 13.37
C ALA A 163 16.70 9.87 12.13
N ILE A 164 15.78 8.89 12.05
CA ILE A 164 15.63 8.02 10.88
C ILE A 164 15.22 8.86 9.65
N THR A 165 14.19 9.69 9.79
CA THR A 165 13.61 10.46 8.68
C THR A 165 14.46 11.63 8.19
N HIS A 166 15.33 12.17 9.02
CA HIS A 166 16.32 13.16 8.57
C HIS A 166 17.26 12.58 7.50
N ARG A 167 17.70 11.32 7.64
CA ARG A 167 18.55 10.66 6.63
C ARG A 167 17.80 10.48 5.31
N LEU A 168 16.51 10.14 5.39
CA LEU A 168 15.63 9.93 4.24
C LEU A 168 15.42 11.19 3.42
N ASN A 169 15.27 12.36 4.07
CA ASN A 169 15.15 13.62 3.34
C ASN A 169 16.41 13.91 2.49
N ALA A 170 17.59 13.58 3.00
CA ALA A 170 18.82 13.69 2.23
C ALA A 170 18.82 12.71 1.03
N ASP A 171 18.31 11.49 1.22
CA ASP A 171 18.24 10.47 0.16
C ASP A 171 17.26 10.88 -0.95
N ILE A 172 16.06 11.37 -0.59
CA ILE A 172 15.07 11.96 -1.51
C ILE A 172 15.73 13.06 -2.35
N ALA A 173 16.45 13.98 -1.70
CA ALA A 173 17.10 15.09 -2.38
C ALA A 173 18.17 14.61 -3.37
N ARG A 174 18.99 13.61 -3.01
CA ARG A 174 20.01 13.03 -3.90
C ARG A 174 19.38 12.33 -5.10
N LYS A 175 18.22 11.68 -4.93
CA LYS A 175 17.55 10.88 -5.95
C LYS A 175 16.56 11.65 -6.83
N ARG A 176 16.29 12.92 -6.53
CA ARG A 176 15.30 13.75 -7.25
C ARG A 176 15.43 13.70 -8.78
N ARG A 177 16.65 13.73 -9.33
CA ARG A 177 16.88 13.63 -10.79
C ARG A 177 16.54 12.26 -11.38
N GLU A 178 16.75 11.18 -10.62
CA GLU A 178 16.37 9.84 -11.06
C GLU A 178 14.85 9.67 -10.99
N LEU A 179 14.21 10.24 -9.97
CA LEU A 179 12.76 10.25 -9.79
C LEU A 179 12.02 10.99 -10.91
N THR A 180 12.65 11.94 -11.59
CA THR A 180 12.04 12.64 -12.74
C THR A 180 12.03 11.82 -14.04
N LYS A 181 12.68 10.64 -14.08
CA LYS A 181 12.68 9.78 -15.30
C LYS A 181 11.29 9.31 -15.69
N HIS A 182 10.40 9.12 -14.71
CA HIS A 182 8.99 8.82 -14.94
C HIS A 182 8.14 9.80 -14.14
N SER A 183 7.18 10.46 -14.80
CA SER A 183 6.23 11.32 -14.10
C SER A 183 5.12 10.48 -13.45
N PRO A 184 4.67 10.84 -12.23
CA PRO A 184 3.55 10.17 -11.57
C PRO A 184 2.28 10.21 -12.44
N ALA A 185 2.03 11.35 -13.09
CA ALA A 185 0.92 11.53 -14.02
C ALA A 185 0.95 10.50 -15.16
N SER A 186 2.11 10.31 -15.81
CA SER A 186 2.24 9.37 -16.92
C SER A 186 2.05 7.92 -16.46
N LEU A 187 2.68 7.53 -15.34
CA LEU A 187 2.54 6.16 -14.82
C LEU A 187 1.10 5.86 -14.41
N ARG A 188 0.44 6.82 -13.75
CA ARG A 188 -0.97 6.71 -13.39
C ARG A 188 -1.86 6.59 -14.60
N THR A 189 -1.72 7.47 -15.59
CA THR A 189 -2.53 7.44 -16.80
C THR A 189 -2.38 6.10 -17.51
N GLU A 190 -1.16 5.56 -17.55
CA GLU A 190 -0.92 4.26 -18.14
C GLU A 190 -1.61 3.13 -17.36
N ALA A 191 -1.49 3.12 -16.03
CA ALA A 191 -2.17 2.14 -15.18
C ALA A 191 -3.69 2.22 -15.32
N LEU A 192 -4.28 3.42 -15.26
CA LEU A 192 -5.71 3.61 -15.42
C LEU A 192 -6.19 3.19 -16.81
N ARG A 193 -5.46 3.55 -17.87
CA ARG A 193 -5.77 3.11 -19.24
C ARG A 193 -5.72 1.60 -19.37
N PHE A 194 -4.69 0.96 -18.80
CA PHE A 194 -4.56 -0.50 -18.80
C PHE A 194 -5.75 -1.16 -18.08
N LEU A 195 -6.21 -0.58 -16.97
CA LEU A 195 -7.39 -1.06 -16.25
C LEU A 195 -8.73 -0.70 -16.91
N GLY A 196 -8.74 0.11 -17.97
CA GLY A 196 -9.96 0.62 -18.60
C GLY A 196 -10.71 1.65 -17.75
N ILE A 197 -10.02 2.30 -16.81
CA ILE A 197 -10.56 3.34 -15.94
C ILE A 197 -10.33 4.70 -16.59
N ASP A 198 -11.38 5.52 -16.63
CA ASP A 198 -11.32 6.85 -17.21
C ASP A 198 -10.44 7.80 -16.36
N ALA A 199 -9.35 8.28 -16.97
CA ALA A 199 -8.38 9.15 -16.34
C ALA A 199 -8.81 10.62 -16.22
N ARG A 200 -10.07 10.99 -16.54
CA ARG A 200 -10.60 12.37 -16.47
C ARG A 200 -10.55 13.06 -15.10
N GLN A 201 -10.00 12.42 -14.05
CA GLN A 201 -9.69 13.08 -12.78
C GLN A 201 -8.49 14.02 -12.91
N LYS A 202 -8.71 15.31 -12.63
CA LYS A 202 -7.74 16.41 -12.78
C LYS A 202 -6.55 16.38 -11.81
N ASP A 203 -6.63 15.61 -10.72
CA ASP A 203 -5.48 15.51 -9.80
C ASP A 203 -4.48 14.47 -10.33
N SER A 204 -3.45 14.98 -10.99
CA SER A 204 -2.29 14.22 -11.47
C SER A 204 -1.13 14.20 -10.48
N SER A 205 -1.25 14.88 -9.33
CA SER A 205 -0.23 14.81 -8.30
C SER A 205 -0.29 13.46 -7.57
N SER A 206 0.88 12.86 -7.32
CA SER A 206 1.00 11.68 -6.47
C SER A 206 1.74 12.03 -5.20
N THR A 207 1.11 11.73 -4.07
CA THR A 207 1.77 11.81 -2.76
C THR A 207 2.28 10.43 -2.39
N VAL A 208 3.57 10.36 -2.10
CA VAL A 208 4.24 9.14 -1.67
C VAL A 208 4.69 9.37 -0.24
N TYR A 209 4.21 8.53 0.66
CA TYR A 209 4.69 8.52 2.03
C TYR A 209 5.83 7.52 2.16
N TYR A 210 6.99 8.00 2.61
CA TYR A 210 8.02 7.09 3.09
C TYR A 210 7.61 6.58 4.48
N VAL A 211 7.54 5.26 4.64
CA VAL A 211 7.18 4.59 5.90
C VAL A 211 8.24 3.55 6.20
N TYR A 212 9.15 3.87 7.11
CA TYR A 212 10.30 3.02 7.47
C TYR A 212 9.85 1.63 7.94
N TYR A 213 8.84 1.57 8.80
CA TYR A 213 8.35 0.32 9.37
C TYR A 213 7.40 -0.47 8.44
N ALA A 214 7.24 -0.04 7.18
CA ALA A 214 6.41 -0.75 6.22
C ALA A 214 7.12 -1.90 5.50
N PHE A 215 8.47 -1.99 5.54
CA PHE A 215 9.23 -3.06 4.88
C PHE A 215 8.69 -4.47 5.24
N PRO A 216 8.52 -5.36 4.25
CA PRO A 216 8.84 -5.19 2.81
C PRO A 216 7.72 -4.60 1.96
N ASN A 217 6.64 -4.11 2.57
CA ASN A 217 5.40 -3.77 1.89
C ASN A 217 5.39 -2.32 1.39
N ALA A 218 4.82 -2.13 0.20
CA ALA A 218 4.18 -0.88 -0.18
C ALA A 218 2.66 -1.05 -0.02
N PHE A 219 1.93 0.06 0.00
CA PHE A 219 0.47 -0.01 -0.01
C PHE A 219 -0.16 1.26 -0.59
N LYS A 220 -1.22 1.07 -1.35
CA LYS A 220 -2.04 2.14 -1.89
C LYS A 220 -2.84 2.82 -0.78
N LEU A 221 -2.88 4.14 -0.86
CA LEU A 221 -3.72 5.01 -0.07
C LEU A 221 -4.78 5.68 -0.98
N PRO A 222 -5.85 6.27 -0.40
CA PRO A 222 -6.83 7.07 -1.13
C PRO A 222 -6.19 8.20 -1.96
N TYR A 223 -6.94 8.78 -2.91
CA TYR A 223 -6.56 10.00 -3.64
C TYR A 223 -5.19 9.97 -4.32
N ASN A 224 -4.87 8.90 -5.05
CA ASN A 224 -3.59 8.75 -5.77
C ASN A 224 -2.36 8.84 -4.85
N MET A 225 -2.53 8.41 -3.60
CA MET A 225 -1.45 8.31 -2.63
C MET A 225 -0.94 6.86 -2.54
N MET A 226 0.31 6.70 -2.14
CA MET A 226 0.87 5.41 -1.73
C MET A 226 1.82 5.60 -0.56
N ALA A 227 2.10 4.53 0.14
CA ALA A 227 3.20 4.44 1.08
C ALA A 227 4.20 3.39 0.62
N THR A 228 5.48 3.64 0.85
CA THR A 228 6.57 2.70 0.56
C THR A 228 7.67 2.85 1.59
N TRP A 229 8.39 1.76 1.83
CA TRP A 229 9.59 1.75 2.67
C TRP A 229 10.86 2.09 1.90
N SER A 230 10.84 2.14 0.57
CA SER A 230 12.04 2.43 -0.23
C SER A 230 11.77 3.31 -1.44
N ILE A 231 12.74 4.20 -1.64
CA ILE A 231 12.94 5.04 -2.81
C ILE A 231 14.38 4.95 -3.32
N GLU A 232 15.20 4.09 -2.70
CA GLU A 232 16.65 4.05 -2.90
C GLU A 232 16.99 3.61 -4.33
N GLU A 233 16.24 2.64 -4.83
CA GLU A 233 16.31 2.13 -6.19
C GLU A 233 15.11 2.66 -6.99
N PRO A 234 15.29 3.64 -7.89
CA PRO A 234 14.19 4.24 -8.65
C PRO A 234 13.39 3.22 -9.45
N GLN A 235 14.06 2.20 -10.01
CA GLN A 235 13.37 1.13 -10.73
C GLN A 235 12.35 0.42 -9.83
N TYR A 236 12.76 0.03 -8.62
CA TYR A 236 11.87 -0.57 -7.64
C TYR A 236 10.76 0.39 -7.24
N PHE A 237 11.09 1.65 -6.98
CA PHE A 237 10.11 2.68 -6.62
C PHE A 237 9.01 2.86 -7.67
N PHE A 238 9.36 3.01 -8.95
CA PHE A 238 8.38 3.19 -10.03
C PHE A 238 7.53 1.94 -10.24
N SER A 239 8.16 0.75 -10.14
CA SER A 239 7.45 -0.52 -10.21
C SER A 239 6.47 -0.71 -9.05
N ALA A 240 6.87 -0.38 -7.82
CA ALA A 240 6.01 -0.40 -6.65
C ALA A 240 4.86 0.60 -6.80
N TYR A 241 5.11 1.80 -7.33
CA TYR A 241 4.03 2.75 -7.63
C TYR A 241 3.01 2.17 -8.62
N LEU A 242 3.47 1.55 -9.71
CA LEU A 242 2.59 0.89 -10.66
C LEU A 242 1.81 -0.25 -10.02
N HIS A 243 2.47 -1.11 -9.25
CA HIS A 243 1.87 -2.21 -8.48
C HIS A 243 0.70 -1.68 -7.64
N GLU A 244 0.95 -0.64 -6.85
CA GLU A 244 -0.07 -0.05 -6.00
C GLU A 244 -1.24 0.53 -6.80
N MET A 245 -0.98 1.19 -7.93
CA MET A 245 -2.06 1.70 -8.79
C MET A 245 -2.87 0.58 -9.45
N LEU A 246 -2.25 -0.59 -9.69
CA LEU A 246 -2.91 -1.75 -10.30
C LEU A 246 -3.86 -2.45 -9.33
N HIS A 247 -3.74 -2.26 -8.01
CA HIS A 247 -4.78 -2.66 -7.04
C HIS A 247 -6.11 -1.88 -7.18
N LEU A 248 -6.26 -0.98 -8.15
CA LEU A 248 -7.58 -0.50 -8.59
C LEU A 248 -8.35 -1.56 -9.41
N PHE A 249 -7.68 -2.64 -9.82
CA PHE A 249 -8.34 -3.84 -10.32
C PHE A 249 -9.11 -4.52 -9.17
N SER A 250 -10.41 -4.74 -9.35
CA SER A 250 -11.22 -5.43 -8.34
C SER A 250 -11.34 -6.91 -8.69
N ILE A 251 -10.58 -7.75 -7.98
CA ILE A 251 -10.79 -9.21 -7.99
C ILE A 251 -12.14 -9.62 -7.38
N TYR A 252 -12.81 -8.68 -6.70
CA TYR A 252 -14.07 -8.92 -6.01
C TYR A 252 -15.30 -8.78 -6.91
N ALA A 253 -15.12 -8.51 -8.21
CA ALA A 253 -16.24 -8.66 -9.14
C ALA A 253 -16.66 -10.15 -9.20
N PRO A 254 -17.97 -10.47 -9.25
CA PRO A 254 -18.47 -11.84 -9.13
C PRO A 254 -17.80 -12.84 -10.07
N GLU A 255 -17.51 -12.44 -11.30
CA GLU A 255 -16.88 -13.29 -12.31
C GLU A 255 -15.44 -13.70 -11.92
N PHE A 256 -14.68 -12.81 -11.30
CA PHE A 256 -13.31 -13.10 -10.87
C PHE A 256 -13.31 -13.93 -9.59
N ILE A 257 -14.27 -13.70 -8.69
CA ILE A 257 -14.48 -14.54 -7.50
C ILE A 257 -14.83 -15.98 -7.91
N GLU A 258 -15.80 -16.14 -8.81
CA GLU A 258 -16.23 -17.45 -9.30
C GLU A 258 -15.07 -18.24 -9.88
N LEU A 259 -14.29 -17.60 -10.74
CA LEU A 259 -13.10 -18.21 -11.31
C LEU A 259 -12.05 -18.53 -10.24
N HIS A 260 -11.69 -17.58 -9.37
CA HIS A 260 -10.67 -17.82 -8.36
C HIS A 260 -11.05 -19.01 -7.48
N ASN A 261 -12.33 -19.12 -7.10
CA ASN A 261 -12.86 -20.28 -6.38
C ASN A 261 -12.80 -21.57 -7.21
N HIS A 262 -13.06 -21.51 -8.52
CA HIS A 262 -12.89 -22.65 -9.41
C HIS A 262 -11.43 -23.14 -9.40
N LEU A 263 -10.45 -22.25 -9.55
CA LEU A 263 -9.04 -22.61 -9.50
C LEU A 263 -8.65 -23.19 -8.14
N LEU A 264 -9.11 -22.61 -7.03
CA LEU A 264 -8.87 -23.15 -5.68
C LEU A 264 -9.41 -24.56 -5.50
N LYS A 265 -10.57 -24.87 -6.10
CA LYS A 265 -11.22 -26.17 -6.00
C LYS A 265 -10.56 -27.22 -6.89
N HIS A 266 -10.02 -26.82 -8.04
CA HIS A 266 -9.61 -27.73 -9.11
C HIS A 266 -8.10 -27.77 -9.39
N SER A 267 -7.29 -26.89 -8.79
CA SER A 267 -5.82 -26.91 -8.86
C SER A 267 -5.22 -26.96 -7.46
N PRO A 268 -4.77 -28.14 -6.98
CA PRO A 268 -4.06 -28.28 -5.72
C PRO A 268 -2.82 -27.39 -5.63
N ALA A 269 -2.07 -27.25 -6.74
CA ALA A 269 -0.88 -26.41 -6.76
C ALA A 269 -1.22 -24.92 -6.60
N PHE A 270 -2.28 -24.42 -7.26
CA PHE A 270 -2.76 -23.06 -7.07
C PHE A 270 -3.23 -22.82 -5.62
N SER A 271 -3.98 -23.76 -5.05
CA SER A 271 -4.43 -23.71 -3.65
C SER A 271 -3.25 -23.65 -2.68
N GLN A 272 -2.16 -24.37 -2.95
CA GLN A 272 -0.92 -24.30 -2.17
C GLN A 272 -0.28 -22.90 -2.25
N GLN A 273 -0.13 -22.34 -3.46
CA GLN A 273 0.43 -20.98 -3.63
C GLN A 273 -0.38 -19.93 -2.88
N ARG A 274 -1.71 -20.00 -3.00
CA ARG A 274 -2.62 -19.10 -2.31
C ARG A 274 -2.50 -19.21 -0.79
N ASN A 275 -2.35 -20.43 -0.26
CA ASN A 275 -2.15 -20.62 1.18
C ASN A 275 -0.86 -19.95 1.67
N ILE A 276 0.24 -20.05 0.94
CA ILE A 276 1.50 -19.39 1.30
C ILE A 276 1.32 -17.86 1.23
N LEU A 277 0.80 -17.35 0.11
CA LEU A 277 0.59 -15.92 -0.12
C LEU A 277 -0.28 -15.28 0.98
N VAL A 278 -1.46 -15.84 1.24
CA VAL A 278 -2.42 -15.23 2.17
C VAL A 278 -2.07 -15.52 3.63
N LYS A 279 -1.65 -16.75 3.97
CA LYS A 279 -1.47 -17.15 5.38
C LYS A 279 -0.07 -16.90 5.91
N GLN A 280 0.96 -16.93 5.06
CA GLN A 280 2.35 -16.76 5.49
C GLN A 280 2.90 -15.37 5.16
N LEU A 281 2.47 -14.78 4.04
CA LEU A 281 2.94 -13.47 3.59
C LEU A 281 1.93 -12.33 3.84
N TYR A 282 0.72 -12.65 4.31
CA TYR A 282 -0.34 -11.67 4.63
C TYR A 282 -0.74 -10.77 3.46
N ALA A 283 -0.62 -11.27 2.22
CA ALA A 283 -1.04 -10.56 1.02
C ALA A 283 -2.48 -10.95 0.62
N SER A 284 -3.08 -10.23 -0.34
CA SER A 284 -4.43 -10.49 -0.83
C SER A 284 -4.46 -11.35 -2.09
N ASP A 285 -5.61 -11.95 -2.38
CA ASP A 285 -5.79 -12.89 -3.51
C ASP A 285 -5.62 -12.21 -4.89
N ASP A 286 -5.71 -10.88 -4.97
CA ASP A 286 -5.50 -10.09 -6.19
C ASP A 286 -4.01 -9.98 -6.60
N GLU A 287 -3.07 -10.22 -5.70
CA GLU A 287 -1.62 -10.16 -5.96
C GLU A 287 -1.19 -11.02 -7.16
N PHE A 288 -1.81 -12.19 -7.35
CA PHE A 288 -1.56 -13.04 -8.52
C PHE A 288 -1.74 -12.29 -9.85
N TYR A 289 -2.74 -11.41 -9.91
CA TYR A 289 -3.09 -10.66 -11.10
C TYR A 289 -2.31 -9.35 -11.18
N VAL A 290 -2.14 -8.68 -10.04
CA VAL A 290 -1.41 -7.41 -9.94
C VAL A 290 0.06 -7.59 -10.28
N LEU A 291 0.72 -8.65 -9.80
CA LEU A 291 2.12 -8.94 -10.12
C LEU A 291 2.34 -9.15 -11.64
N ALA A 292 1.44 -9.91 -12.29
CA ALA A 292 1.49 -10.14 -13.73
C ALA A 292 1.28 -8.84 -14.52
N ALA A 293 0.28 -8.05 -14.11
CA ALA A 293 -0.02 -6.73 -14.69
C ALA A 293 1.15 -5.76 -14.52
N GLU A 294 1.76 -5.72 -13.34
CA GLU A 294 2.90 -4.87 -13.03
C GLU A 294 4.11 -5.23 -13.90
N ALA A 295 4.42 -6.53 -14.00
CA ALA A 295 5.50 -7.02 -14.85
C ALA A 295 5.28 -6.64 -16.33
N PHE A 296 4.07 -6.80 -16.85
CA PHE A 296 3.73 -6.40 -18.21
C PHE A 296 3.84 -4.89 -18.41
N LEU A 297 3.20 -4.12 -17.54
CA LEU A 297 3.11 -2.67 -17.67
C LEU A 297 4.46 -1.98 -17.47
N SER A 298 5.27 -2.46 -16.51
CA SER A 298 6.61 -1.93 -16.27
C SER A 298 7.54 -2.06 -17.47
N ILE A 299 7.37 -3.07 -18.33
CA ILE A 299 8.08 -3.14 -19.61
C ILE A 299 7.54 -2.10 -20.58
N LYS A 300 6.21 -1.99 -20.71
CA LYS A 300 5.58 -1.05 -21.64
C LYS A 300 5.97 0.40 -21.38
N VAL A 301 6.18 0.77 -20.11
CA VAL A 301 6.64 2.11 -19.74
C VAL A 301 8.16 2.25 -19.63
N GLY A 302 8.93 1.20 -19.92
CA GLY A 302 10.40 1.24 -19.93
C GLY A 302 11.08 1.21 -18.55
N ILE A 303 10.39 0.75 -17.50
CA ILE A 303 10.99 0.55 -16.17
C ILE A 303 11.75 -0.78 -16.11
N ARG A 304 11.24 -1.85 -16.71
CA ARG A 304 11.89 -3.17 -16.75
C ARG A 304 12.15 -3.62 -18.18
N THR A 305 13.21 -4.42 -18.34
CA THR A 305 13.36 -5.29 -19.52
C THR A 305 12.50 -6.54 -19.36
N HIS A 306 12.30 -7.29 -20.45
CA HIS A 306 11.61 -8.58 -20.41
C HIS A 306 12.26 -9.55 -19.42
N GLN A 307 13.58 -9.71 -19.48
CA GLN A 307 14.31 -10.60 -18.58
C GLN A 307 14.11 -10.20 -17.11
N GLN A 308 14.25 -8.91 -16.78
CA GLN A 308 14.02 -8.42 -15.42
C GLN A 308 12.59 -8.67 -14.92
N ALA A 309 11.58 -8.59 -15.80
CA ALA A 309 10.20 -8.88 -15.42
C ALA A 309 9.98 -10.38 -15.15
N VAL A 310 10.60 -11.26 -15.93
CA VAL A 310 10.56 -12.71 -15.70
C VAL A 310 11.28 -13.07 -14.39
N ASP A 311 12.48 -12.54 -14.16
CA ASP A 311 13.25 -12.78 -12.94
C ASP A 311 12.53 -12.24 -11.69
N TYR A 312 11.88 -11.09 -11.82
CA TYR A 312 11.00 -10.53 -10.79
C TYR A 312 9.87 -11.50 -10.45
N LEU A 313 9.10 -11.95 -11.43
CA LEU A 313 7.96 -12.85 -11.18
C LEU A 313 8.39 -14.20 -10.60
N LYS A 314 9.58 -14.71 -10.99
CA LYS A 314 10.16 -15.95 -10.42
C LYS A 314 10.63 -15.80 -8.98
N SER A 315 10.95 -14.59 -8.53
CA SER A 315 11.46 -14.33 -7.18
C SER A 315 10.43 -13.69 -6.25
N ALA A 316 9.38 -13.06 -6.80
CA ALA A 316 8.32 -12.41 -6.06
C ALA A 316 7.71 -13.37 -5.03
N ASN A 317 7.58 -12.89 -3.78
CA ASN A 317 7.02 -13.68 -2.68
C ASN A 317 7.72 -15.05 -2.50
N GLY A 318 9.04 -15.07 -2.69
CA GLY A 318 9.86 -16.27 -2.55
C GLY A 318 9.66 -17.31 -3.67
N GLY A 319 9.20 -16.86 -4.85
CA GLY A 319 8.90 -17.73 -5.99
C GLY A 319 7.57 -18.48 -5.86
N THR A 320 6.72 -18.06 -4.92
CA THR A 320 5.44 -18.72 -4.65
C THR A 320 4.39 -18.44 -5.72
N VAL A 321 4.48 -17.33 -6.44
CA VAL A 321 3.36 -16.81 -7.26
C VAL A 321 3.52 -17.16 -8.73
N VAL A 322 3.77 -18.44 -9.01
CA VAL A 322 4.02 -18.94 -10.37
C VAL A 322 2.83 -18.70 -11.30
N TYR A 323 1.60 -18.69 -10.78
CA TYR A 323 0.42 -18.39 -11.60
C TYR A 323 0.48 -16.98 -12.25
N SER A 324 1.17 -16.01 -11.64
CA SER A 324 1.40 -14.69 -12.26
C SER A 324 2.25 -14.76 -13.53
N LEU A 325 3.20 -15.71 -13.62
CA LEU A 325 4.01 -15.92 -14.83
C LEU A 325 3.15 -16.36 -16.00
N LEU A 326 2.17 -17.24 -15.76
CA LEU A 326 1.25 -17.71 -16.80
C LEU A 326 0.39 -16.56 -17.32
N ILE A 327 -0.19 -15.75 -16.42
CA ILE A 327 -0.96 -14.55 -16.83
C ILE A 327 -0.07 -13.60 -17.64
N TYR A 328 1.16 -13.36 -17.18
CA TYR A 328 2.12 -12.50 -17.86
C TYR A 328 2.47 -12.99 -19.27
N ASP A 329 2.69 -14.29 -19.47
CA ASP A 329 2.98 -14.88 -20.78
C ASP A 329 1.83 -14.66 -21.77
N HIS A 330 0.58 -14.84 -21.33
CA HIS A 330 -0.59 -14.54 -22.15
C HIS A 330 -0.74 -13.05 -22.46
N LEU A 331 -0.46 -12.16 -21.48
CA LEU A 331 -0.48 -10.72 -21.71
C LEU A 331 0.53 -10.33 -22.80
N GLN A 332 1.75 -10.88 -22.79
CA GLN A 332 2.77 -10.61 -23.80
C GLN A 332 2.33 -11.02 -25.20
N LYS A 333 1.68 -12.17 -25.33
CA LYS A 333 1.28 -12.76 -26.61
C LYS A 333 0.08 -12.05 -27.25
N SER A 334 -0.89 -11.63 -26.43
CA SER A 334 -2.25 -11.38 -26.93
C SER A 334 -2.90 -10.07 -26.45
N PHE A 335 -2.27 -9.28 -25.57
CA PHE A 335 -2.89 -8.05 -25.07
C PHE A 335 -2.84 -6.91 -26.11
N ASP A 336 -4.01 -6.32 -26.42
CA ASP A 336 -4.15 -5.16 -27.30
C ASP A 336 -5.03 -4.10 -26.63
N TYR A 337 -4.44 -2.94 -26.34
CA TYR A 337 -5.12 -1.78 -25.73
C TYR A 337 -6.29 -1.26 -26.55
N ARG A 338 -6.35 -1.54 -27.86
CA ARG A 338 -7.49 -1.14 -28.71
C ARG A 338 -8.73 -2.01 -28.50
N ARG A 339 -8.53 -3.20 -27.93
CA ARG A 339 -9.58 -4.22 -27.80
C ARG A 339 -9.92 -4.51 -26.36
N HIS A 340 -8.95 -4.39 -25.45
CA HIS A 340 -9.09 -4.87 -24.09
C HIS A 340 -8.62 -3.86 -23.04
N SER A 341 -9.34 -3.83 -21.91
CA SER A 341 -8.76 -3.51 -20.62
C SER A 341 -8.18 -4.78 -20.00
N PHE A 342 -7.42 -4.65 -18.91
CA PHE A 342 -6.89 -5.82 -18.20
C PHE A 342 -7.99 -6.79 -17.77
N GLY A 343 -9.07 -6.27 -17.18
CA GLY A 343 -10.21 -7.10 -16.77
C GLY A 343 -10.90 -7.78 -17.94
N SER A 344 -11.13 -7.08 -19.06
CA SER A 344 -11.76 -7.71 -20.22
C SER A 344 -10.84 -8.71 -20.92
N PHE A 345 -9.52 -8.46 -20.95
CA PHE A 345 -8.55 -9.43 -21.44
C PHE A 345 -8.57 -10.72 -20.63
N LEU A 346 -8.54 -10.61 -19.30
CA LEU A 346 -8.61 -11.76 -18.41
C LEU A 346 -9.88 -12.57 -18.70
N LYS A 347 -11.03 -11.91 -18.83
CA LYS A 347 -12.32 -12.55 -19.14
C LYS A 347 -12.38 -13.19 -20.52
N ASP A 348 -11.95 -12.48 -21.56
CA ASP A 348 -12.23 -12.87 -22.95
C ASP A 348 -11.15 -13.74 -23.56
N VAL A 349 -9.91 -13.60 -23.10
CA VAL A 349 -8.75 -14.28 -23.69
C VAL A 349 -8.14 -15.28 -22.73
N PHE A 350 -7.93 -14.91 -21.47
CA PHE A 350 -7.24 -15.81 -20.55
C PHE A 350 -8.21 -16.88 -20.01
N PHE A 351 -9.31 -16.50 -19.35
CA PHE A 351 -10.19 -17.47 -18.67
C PHE A 351 -11.03 -18.34 -19.60
N LYS A 352 -11.25 -17.94 -20.86
CA LYS A 352 -11.89 -18.83 -21.85
C LYS A 352 -10.95 -19.93 -22.34
N ASN A 353 -9.63 -19.69 -22.29
CA ASN A 353 -8.64 -20.53 -22.92
C ASN A 353 -7.68 -21.19 -21.93
N VAL A 354 -7.75 -20.84 -20.64
CA VAL A 354 -6.89 -21.39 -19.59
C VAL A 354 -7.74 -22.15 -18.59
N THR A 355 -7.51 -23.45 -18.54
CA THR A 355 -8.17 -24.42 -17.66
C THR A 355 -7.39 -24.61 -16.36
N ALA A 356 -8.05 -25.11 -15.31
CA ALA A 356 -7.37 -25.48 -14.07
C ALA A 356 -6.27 -26.53 -14.31
N THR A 357 -6.43 -27.41 -15.31
CA THR A 357 -5.42 -28.40 -15.70
C THR A 357 -4.18 -27.75 -16.30
N GLU A 358 -4.34 -26.74 -17.16
CA GLU A 358 -3.20 -25.99 -17.71
C GLU A 358 -2.47 -25.20 -16.62
N VAL A 359 -3.22 -24.61 -15.68
CA VAL A 359 -2.63 -23.94 -14.51
C VAL A 359 -1.82 -24.94 -13.68
N GLU A 360 -2.37 -26.11 -13.39
CA GLU A 360 -1.68 -27.16 -12.62
C GLU A 360 -0.40 -27.62 -13.33
N ALA A 361 -0.48 -27.92 -14.63
CA ALA A 361 0.66 -28.34 -15.44
C ALA A 361 1.76 -27.27 -15.48
N PHE A 362 1.40 -26.02 -15.74
CA PHE A 362 2.36 -24.92 -15.80
C PHE A 362 3.08 -24.72 -14.46
N ILE A 363 2.34 -24.79 -13.35
CA ILE A 363 2.92 -24.67 -12.01
C ILE A 363 3.86 -25.83 -11.71
N ALA A 364 3.51 -27.05 -12.10
CA ALA A 364 4.34 -28.23 -11.91
C ALA A 364 5.66 -28.14 -12.71
N ASP A 365 5.60 -27.67 -13.95
CA ASP A 365 6.76 -27.57 -14.85
C ASP A 365 7.74 -26.43 -14.50
N THR A 366 7.29 -25.45 -13.71
CA THR A 366 8.09 -24.27 -13.32
C THR A 366 8.79 -24.44 -11.97
N LYS A 367 8.47 -25.51 -11.21
CA LYS A 367 9.20 -25.91 -10.00
C LYS A 367 10.44 -26.72 -10.37
#